data_AF-A0A7W0GSB3-F1
#
_entry.id   AF-A0A7W0GSB3-F1
#
_cell.length_a   1.000
_cell.length_b   1.000
_cell.length_c   1.000
_cell.angle_alpha   90.00
_cell.angle_beta   90.00
_cell.angle_gamma   90.00
#
_symmetry.space_group_name_H-M   'P 1'
#
loop_
_entity.id
_entity.type
_entity.pdbx_description
1 polymer ?
#
loop_
_entity_poly.entity_id
_entity_poly.type
_entity_poly.pdbx_seq_one_letter_code
_entity_poly.pdbx_strand_id
1 'polypeptide(L)' 'KLGMREETYGWNLEMQMRAARSNLRVLEVPVNHRRRAGGESKVSDTLRGTFFAGGRILITFARVALERAPIASAQNKR' A
#
# COMPACT_ATOMS: atom_id res chain seq x y z
N LYS A 1 5.61 14.95 4.55
CA LYS A 1 5.54 13.65 5.26
C LYS A 1 4.20 12.99 4.94
N LEU A 2 4.14 11.68 4.65
CA LEU A 2 2.95 11.02 4.08
C LEU A 2 1.79 10.73 5.06
N GLY A 3 1.96 10.85 6.38
CA GLY A 3 0.84 10.69 7.34
C GLY A 3 0.23 9.27 7.37
N MET A 4 1.07 8.24 7.28
CA MET A 4 0.69 6.83 7.28
C MET A 4 -0.08 6.42 8.54
N ARG A 5 -1.05 5.51 8.41
CA ARG A 5 -1.92 5.04 9.51
C ARG A 5 -2.18 3.53 9.53
N GLU A 6 -2.08 2.84 8.40
CA GLU A 6 -2.46 1.43 8.27
C GLU A 6 -1.28 0.49 8.57
N GLU A 7 -1.20 -0.11 9.75
CA GLU A 7 -0.02 -0.90 10.15
C GLU A 7 -0.01 -2.37 9.69
N THR A 8 -0.91 -2.76 8.79
CA THR A 8 -1.10 -4.17 8.41
C THR A 8 -0.98 -4.42 6.91
N TYR A 9 -1.81 -5.31 6.35
CA TYR A 9 -1.81 -5.68 4.93
C TYR A 9 -2.06 -4.49 3.99
N GLY A 10 -2.74 -3.44 4.45
CA GLY A 10 -3.01 -2.24 3.65
C GLY A 10 -1.89 -1.20 3.65
N TRP A 11 -0.84 -1.34 4.48
CA TRP A 11 0.24 -0.34 4.62
C TRP A 11 0.86 0.04 3.28
N ASN A 12 1.21 -0.96 2.48
CA ASN A 12 1.91 -0.74 1.20
C ASN A 12 1.01 0.01 0.21
N LEU A 13 -0.28 -0.32 0.19
CA LEU A 13 -1.26 0.34 -0.65
C LEU A 13 -1.48 1.80 -0.22
N GLU A 14 -1.64 2.05 1.09
CA GLU A 14 -1.76 3.41 1.62
C GLU A 14 -0.53 4.26 1.24
N MET A 15 0.66 3.70 1.36
CA MET A 15 1.91 4.38 1.05
C MET A 15 1.95 4.80 -0.42
N GLN A 16 1.65 3.89 -1.33
CA GLN A 16 1.64 4.15 -2.77
C GLN A 16 0.57 5.17 -3.16
N MET A 17 -0.67 5.03 -2.64
CA MET A 17 -1.76 5.97 -2.90
C MET A 17 -1.43 7.39 -2.42
N ARG A 18 -0.85 7.53 -1.22
CA ARG A 18 -0.47 8.84 -0.67
C ARG A 18 0.74 9.43 -1.38
N ALA A 19 1.71 8.62 -1.80
CA ALA A 19 2.86 9.06 -2.58
C ALA A 19 2.43 9.61 -3.95
N ALA A 20 1.55 8.88 -4.65
CA ALA A 20 0.96 9.31 -5.92
C ALA A 20 0.16 10.61 -5.75
N ARG A 21 -0.69 10.69 -4.71
CA ARG A 21 -1.48 11.90 -4.41
C ARG A 21 -0.62 13.12 -4.03
N SER A 22 0.57 12.88 -3.48
CA SER A 22 1.54 13.93 -3.14
C SER A 22 2.39 14.37 -4.34
N ASN A 23 2.14 13.83 -5.55
CA ASN A 23 2.96 14.03 -6.74
C ASN A 23 4.46 13.76 -6.48
N LEU A 24 4.77 12.75 -5.65
CA LEU A 24 6.15 12.32 -5.48
C LEU A 24 6.65 11.64 -6.75
N ARG A 25 7.96 11.77 -7.01
CA ARG A 25 8.60 11.06 -8.12
C ARG A 25 8.66 9.57 -7.79
N VAL A 26 7.95 8.77 -8.57
CA VAL A 26 7.95 7.31 -8.48
C VAL A 26 8.73 6.75 -9.66
N LEU A 27 9.63 5.80 -9.39
CA LEU A 27 10.38 5.07 -10.39
C LEU A 27 10.25 3.58 -10.10
N GLU A 28 9.78 2.81 -11.07
CA GLU A 28 9.79 1.36 -11.01
C GLU A 28 11.14 0.84 -11.50
N VAL A 29 11.80 0.04 -10.67
CA VAL A 29 13.10 -0.56 -11.00
C VAL A 29 12.89 -2.06 -11.24
N PRO A 30 13.22 -2.59 -12.43
CA PRO A 30 13.08 -4.02 -12.68
C PRO A 30 14.08 -4.79 -11.81
N VAL A 31 13.57 -5.74 -11.02
CA VAL A 31 14.38 -6.63 -10.19
C VAL A 31 14.09 -8.06 -10.61
N ASN A 32 15.15 -8.85 -10.77
CA ASN A 32 15.02 -10.28 -11.07
C ASN A 32 14.30 -10.99 -9.92
N HIS A 33 13.05 -11.39 -10.16
CA HIS A 33 12.30 -12.22 -9.23
C HIS A 33 12.50 -13.69 -9.59
N ARG A 34 12.92 -14.51 -8.62
CA ARG A 34 13.03 -15.97 -8.80
C ARG A 34 11.80 -16.65 -8.21
N ARG A 35 11.43 -17.81 -8.75
CA ARG A 35 10.46 -18.69 -8.09
C ARG A 35 10.96 -18.96 -6.66
N ARG A 36 10.07 -18.79 -5.68
CA ARG A 36 10.35 -19.08 -4.27
C ARG A 36 10.83 -20.53 -4.15
N ALA A 37 12.00 -20.73 -3.54
CA ALA A 37 12.64 -22.05 -3.43
C ALA A 37 12.08 -22.92 -2.28
N GLY A 38 11.08 -22.46 -1.53
CA GLY A 38 10.55 -23.19 -0.37
C GLY A 38 9.03 -23.07 -0.18
N GLY A 39 8.37 -24.23 -0.06
CA GLY A 39 7.09 -24.47 0.61
C GLY A 39 5.81 -23.93 -0.05
N GLU A 40 4.67 -24.42 0.45
CA GLU A 40 3.33 -23.88 0.19
C GLU A 40 3.15 -22.48 0.81
N SER A 41 2.21 -21.72 0.25
CA SER A 41 2.10 -20.28 0.51
C SER A 41 1.37 -20.06 1.84
N LYS A 42 2.14 -19.71 2.90
CA LYS A 42 1.66 -19.41 4.28
C LYS A 42 0.41 -18.52 4.41
N VAL A 43 0.05 -17.75 3.39
CA VAL A 43 -1.11 -16.83 3.37
C VAL A 43 -2.19 -17.28 2.39
N SER A 44 -1.83 -18.02 1.33
CA SER A 44 -2.76 -18.47 0.29
C SER A 44 -3.34 -19.85 0.55
N ASP A 45 -2.73 -20.66 1.43
CA ASP A 45 -3.23 -22.01 1.75
C ASP A 45 -4.55 -21.98 2.51
N THR A 46 -4.88 -20.87 3.16
CA THR A 46 -6.15 -20.70 3.89
C THR A 46 -7.00 -19.66 3.18
N LEU A 47 -8.09 -20.10 2.52
CA LEU A 47 -9.09 -19.22 1.90
C LEU A 47 -9.54 -18.10 2.86
N ARG A 48 -9.73 -18.43 4.15
CA ARG A 48 -10.07 -17.43 5.18
C ARG A 48 -9.01 -16.33 5.31
N GLY A 49 -7.72 -16.68 5.34
CA GLY A 49 -6.62 -15.72 5.44
C GLY A 49 -6.56 -14.79 4.23
N THR A 50 -6.80 -15.34 3.03
CA THR A 50 -6.88 -14.56 1.78
C THR A 50 -8.06 -13.59 1.80
N PHE A 51 -9.25 -14.02 2.22
CA PHE A 51 -10.42 -13.13 2.35
C PHE A 51 -10.22 -12.02 3.39
N PHE A 52 -9.64 -12.33 4.56
CA PHE A 52 -9.34 -11.30 5.56
C PHE A 52 -8.29 -10.29 5.09
N ALA A 53 -7.22 -10.76 4.45
CA ALA A 53 -6.20 -9.88 3.89
C ALA A 53 -6.78 -9.01 2.77
N GLY A 54 -7.53 -9.60 1.83
CA GLY A 54 -8.21 -8.90 0.75
C GLY A 54 -9.21 -7.86 1.27
N GLY A 55 -10.05 -8.23 2.25
CA GLY A 55 -10.98 -7.31 2.89
C GLY A 55 -10.29 -6.11 3.53
N ARG A 56 -9.16 -6.34 4.24
CA ARG A 56 -8.38 -5.23 4.82
C ARG A 56 -7.81 -4.31 3.75
N ILE A 57 -7.27 -4.87 2.67
CA ILE A 57 -6.75 -4.08 1.53
C ILE A 57 -7.87 -3.20 0.94
N LEU A 58 -9.06 -3.78 0.71
CA LEU A 58 -10.22 -3.04 0.18
C LEU A 58 -10.70 -1.93 1.12
N ILE A 59 -10.75 -2.21 2.43
CA ILE A 59 -11.12 -1.20 3.44
C ILE A 59 -10.10 -0.06 3.47
N THR A 60 -8.80 -0.37 3.46
CA THR A 60 -7.75 0.64 3.42
C THR A 60 -7.84 1.46 2.13
N PHE A 61 -8.05 0.81 0.98
CA PHE A 61 -8.26 1.49 -0.30
C PHE A 61 -9.44 2.49 -0.22
N ALA A 62 -10.62 2.01 0.20
CA ALA A 62 -11.80 2.85 0.32
C ALA A 62 -11.58 4.01 1.29
N ARG A 63 -10.94 3.76 2.44
CA ARG A 63 -10.59 4.80 3.42
C ARG A 63 -9.71 5.88 2.82
N VAL A 64 -8.58 5.50 2.20
CA VAL A 64 -7.61 6.45 1.63
C VAL A 64 -8.19 7.18 0.41
N ALA A 65 -9.05 6.52 -0.38
CA ALA A 65 -9.75 7.13 -1.50
C ALA A 65 -10.82 8.14 -1.06
N LEU A 66 -11.57 7.84 0.01
CA LEU A 66 -12.60 8.71 0.55
C LEU A 66 -12.06 9.85 1.43
N GLU A 67 -10.84 9.74 1.94
CA GLU A 67 -10.17 10.84 2.64
C GLU A 67 -10.03 12.06 1.71
N ARG A 68 -10.93 13.03 1.80
CA ARG A 68 -10.88 14.31 1.07
C ARG A 68 -9.92 15.34 1.69
N ALA A 69 -8.81 14.91 2.28
CA ALA A 69 -7.82 15.85 2.80
C ALA A 69 -6.93 16.37 1.65
N PRO A 70 -6.74 17.69 1.49
CA PRO A 70 -5.68 18.20 0.66
C PRO A 70 -4.37 17.76 1.33
N ILE A 71 -3.52 17.04 0.60
CA ILE A 71 -2.14 16.88 1.07
C ILE A 71 -1.56 18.28 0.99
N ALA A 72 -1.40 18.91 2.15
CA ALA A 72 -0.81 20.22 2.27
C ALA A 72 0.54 20.17 1.55
N SER A 73 0.57 20.74 0.34
CA SER A 73 1.75 21.14 -0.39
C SER A 73 2.39 22.31 0.36
N ALA A 74 2.87 22.03 1.57
CA ALA A 74 3.51 22.99 2.45
C ALA A 74 4.89 22.44 2.81
N GLN A 75 5.74 22.24 1.81
CA GLN A 75 7.18 22.03 2.00
C GLN A 75 7.95 22.15 0.68
N ASN A 76 7.77 23.25 -0.05
CA ASN A 76 8.86 23.77 -0.89
C ASN A 76 8.74 25.29 -1.10
N LYS A 77 9.08 26.05 -0.06
CA LYS A 77 9.71 27.37 -0.18
C LYS A 77 11.16 27.15 0.27
N ARG A 78 12.03 26.79 -0.66
CA ARG A 78 13.47 27.05 -0.62
C ARG A 78 13.95 27.25 -2.04
#